data_AF-A0A353BIK9-F1
#
_entry.id   AF-A0A353BIK9-F1
#
_cell.length_a   1.000
_cell.length_b   1.000
_cell.length_c   1.000
_cell.angle_alpha   90.00
_cell.angle_beta   90.00
_cell.angle_gamma   90.00
#
_symmetry.space_group_name_H-M   'P 1'
#
loop_
_entity.id
_entity.type
_entity.pdbx_description
1 polymer ?
#
loop_
_entity_poly.entity_id
_entity_poly.type
_entity_poly.pdbx_seq_one_letter_code
_entity_poly.pdbx_strand_id
1 'polypeptide(L)'
;MVHEAAGLEMFERLEKRTKYQGLRNNVDEFNRNNSDLRRGVGVVPVKFGISFTSAFLNQGSALVLVYSDGTVSLSHGGIEMGQEVNTKVALVVARELGVRLEGIRVETSSTKRTANASPTAASTGADINGHAARDAARQIKERLAPVAAEMLSKKWGTSYNANGIVFEEGKVFSKNNPEMAVPFAELAHQAYMQRVDLCAHGFYATPGVHFDRAAGKGNPFHYYVFGCCLAVAEVDVLTGANRL
;
A
#
# COMPACT_ATOMS: atom_id res chain seq x y z
N MET A 1 1.96 -22.59 -13.35
CA MET A 1 3.27 -22.52 -12.66
C MET A 1 3.31 -21.52 -11.50
N VAL A 2 3.35 -20.18 -11.67
CA VAL A 2 3.52 -19.25 -10.51
C VAL A 2 2.30 -19.25 -9.55
N HIS A 3 1.07 -19.28 -10.08
CA HIS A 3 -0.14 -19.31 -9.25
C HIS A 3 -0.36 -20.65 -8.53
N GLU A 4 0.11 -21.76 -9.10
CA GLU A 4 0.04 -23.08 -8.47
C GLU A 4 1.03 -23.17 -7.31
N ALA A 5 2.23 -22.61 -7.46
CA ALA A 5 3.25 -22.59 -6.41
C ALA A 5 2.78 -21.83 -5.16
N ALA A 6 2.16 -20.66 -5.34
CA ALA A 6 1.62 -19.88 -4.21
C ALA A 6 0.45 -20.58 -3.50
N GLY A 7 -0.38 -21.32 -4.26
CA GLY A 7 -1.49 -22.09 -3.69
C GLY A 7 -1.02 -23.27 -2.84
N LEU A 8 -0.02 -24.03 -3.30
CA LEU A 8 0.52 -25.19 -2.58
C LEU A 8 1.16 -24.78 -1.25
N GLU A 9 2.05 -23.77 -1.28
CA GLU A 9 2.70 -23.27 -0.08
C GLU A 9 1.69 -22.78 0.97
N MET A 10 0.60 -22.14 0.51
CA MET A 10 -0.47 -21.68 1.38
C MET A 10 -1.17 -22.84 2.11
N PHE A 11 -1.49 -23.92 1.41
CA PHE A 11 -2.11 -25.10 2.03
C PHE A 11 -1.17 -25.82 3.00
N GLU A 12 0.11 -25.97 2.64
CA GLU A 12 1.12 -26.56 3.52
C GLU A 12 1.28 -25.76 4.83
N ARG A 13 1.31 -24.42 4.73
CA ARG A 13 1.36 -23.53 5.89
C ARG A 13 0.10 -23.65 6.75
N LEU A 14 -1.08 -23.76 6.15
CA LEU A 14 -2.34 -23.96 6.88
C LEU A 14 -2.32 -25.30 7.61
N GLU A 15 -2.02 -26.40 6.93
CA GLU A 15 -1.98 -27.74 7.50
C GLU A 15 -1.03 -27.79 8.72
N LYS A 16 0.17 -27.22 8.58
CA LYS A 16 1.16 -27.16 9.66
C LYS A 16 0.69 -26.30 10.84
N ARG A 17 0.10 -25.13 10.58
CA ARG A 17 -0.34 -24.21 11.65
C ARG A 17 -1.55 -24.73 12.41
N THR A 18 -2.49 -25.37 11.73
CA THR A 18 -3.75 -25.86 12.34
C THR A 18 -3.62 -27.28 12.86
N LYS A 19 -2.53 -28.00 12.54
CA LYS A 19 -2.39 -29.44 12.78
C LYS A 19 -3.58 -30.20 12.18
N TYR A 20 -3.89 -29.90 10.93
CA TYR A 20 -5.14 -30.29 10.26
C TYR A 20 -5.51 -31.76 10.47
N GLN A 21 -4.55 -32.68 10.29
CA GLN A 21 -4.81 -34.11 10.47
C GLN A 21 -5.25 -34.47 11.90
N GLY A 22 -4.63 -33.86 12.91
CA GLY A 22 -5.03 -34.05 14.31
C GLY A 22 -6.41 -33.46 14.59
N LEU A 23 -6.70 -32.29 14.02
CA LEU A 23 -8.02 -31.66 14.13
C LEU A 23 -9.10 -32.53 13.48
N ARG A 24 -8.81 -33.13 12.32
CA ARG A 24 -9.74 -34.04 11.63
C ARG A 24 -10.04 -35.28 12.47
N ASN A 25 -9.00 -35.89 13.06
CA ASN A 25 -9.17 -37.04 13.94
C ASN A 25 -10.05 -36.71 15.16
N ASN A 26 -9.85 -35.53 15.76
CA ASN A 26 -10.66 -35.07 16.90
C ASN A 26 -12.13 -34.85 16.51
N VAL A 27 -12.40 -34.33 15.32
CA VAL A 27 -13.76 -34.17 14.79
C VAL A 27 -14.41 -35.53 14.59
N ASP A 28 -13.71 -36.49 14.00
CA ASP A 28 -14.23 -37.84 13.75
C ASP A 28 -14.48 -38.62 15.05
N GLU A 29 -13.65 -38.41 16.08
CA GLU A 29 -13.86 -38.96 17.42
C GLU A 29 -15.07 -38.31 18.13
N PHE A 30 -15.15 -36.97 18.12
CA PHE A 30 -16.29 -36.26 18.69
C PHE A 30 -17.61 -36.74 18.09
N ASN A 31 -17.65 -36.89 16.77
CA ASN A 31 -18.82 -37.38 16.05
C ASN A 31 -19.14 -38.83 16.44
N ARG A 32 -18.16 -39.71 16.65
CA ARG A 32 -18.46 -41.09 17.09
C ARG A 32 -19.11 -41.15 18.47
N ASN A 33 -18.76 -40.22 19.34
CA ASN A 33 -19.23 -40.20 20.73
C ASN A 33 -20.49 -39.34 20.97
N ASN A 34 -20.97 -38.58 19.98
CA ASN A 34 -22.13 -37.70 20.12
C ASN A 34 -23.16 -37.95 19.00
N SER A 35 -24.41 -38.26 19.37
CA SER A 35 -25.51 -38.43 18.41
C SER A 35 -26.14 -37.11 18.00
N ASP A 36 -26.32 -36.21 18.98
CA ASP A 36 -27.16 -35.01 18.87
C ASP A 36 -26.35 -33.79 18.42
N LEU A 37 -25.03 -33.82 18.62
CA LEU A 37 -24.09 -32.80 18.15
C LEU A 37 -23.12 -33.41 17.14
N ARG A 38 -22.91 -32.71 16.03
CA ARG A 38 -21.93 -33.08 15.01
C ARG A 38 -20.99 -31.93 14.74
N ARG A 39 -19.71 -32.23 14.56
CA ARG A 39 -18.68 -31.29 14.12
C ARG A 39 -18.30 -31.56 12.68
N GLY A 40 -17.96 -30.49 11.97
CA GLY A 40 -17.37 -30.53 10.64
C GLY A 40 -16.16 -29.61 10.58
N VAL A 41 -15.11 -30.04 9.88
CA VAL A 41 -14.00 -29.17 9.49
C VAL A 41 -14.03 -28.96 7.98
N GLY A 42 -13.91 -27.71 7.56
CA GLY A 42 -13.81 -27.29 6.16
C GLY A 42 -12.61 -26.40 5.93
N VAL A 43 -12.00 -26.52 4.75
CA VAL A 43 -10.93 -25.64 4.27
C VAL A 43 -11.39 -25.01 2.97
N VAL A 44 -11.34 -23.67 2.88
CA VAL A 44 -11.77 -22.92 1.69
C VAL A 44 -10.62 -22.05 1.21
N PRO A 45 -10.11 -22.26 -0.02
CA PRO A 45 -9.16 -21.35 -0.66
C PRO A 45 -9.86 -20.15 -1.30
N VAL A 46 -9.10 -19.07 -1.45
CA VAL A 46 -9.48 -17.83 -2.12
C VAL A 46 -8.40 -17.50 -3.15
N LYS A 47 -8.84 -17.22 -4.37
CA LYS A 47 -8.06 -16.56 -5.41
C LYS A 47 -8.86 -15.36 -5.89
N PHE A 48 -8.44 -14.16 -5.54
CA PHE A 48 -9.17 -12.93 -5.81
C PHE A 48 -8.38 -12.04 -6.76
N GLY A 49 -8.96 -11.69 -7.91
CA GLY A 49 -8.33 -10.80 -8.89
C GLY A 49 -8.41 -9.35 -8.45
N ILE A 50 -7.29 -8.62 -8.53
CA ILE A 50 -7.23 -7.20 -8.17
C ILE A 50 -7.15 -6.35 -9.44
N SER A 51 -8.14 -5.47 -9.59
CA SER A 51 -8.30 -4.35 -10.54
C SER A 51 -9.79 -4.15 -10.81
N PHE A 52 -10.16 -2.98 -11.30
CA PHE A 52 -11.44 -2.83 -12.00
C PHE A 52 -11.40 -3.59 -13.33
N THR A 53 -12.43 -4.38 -13.61
CA THR A 53 -12.60 -5.03 -14.92
C THR A 53 -12.80 -4.02 -16.05
N SER A 54 -13.27 -2.80 -15.73
CA SER A 54 -13.25 -1.66 -16.63
C SER A 54 -11.91 -0.94 -16.54
N ALA A 55 -11.06 -1.13 -17.57
CA ALA A 55 -9.66 -0.71 -17.55
C ALA A 55 -9.46 0.78 -17.18
N PHE A 56 -10.29 1.69 -17.70
CA PHE A 56 -10.16 3.13 -17.47
C PHE A 56 -10.37 3.55 -16.00
N LEU A 57 -10.98 2.71 -15.15
CA LEU A 57 -11.13 3.00 -13.72
C LEU A 57 -9.86 2.71 -12.90
N ASN A 58 -8.86 2.06 -13.50
CA ASN A 58 -7.60 1.73 -12.82
C ASN A 58 -6.62 2.90 -12.89
N GLN A 59 -7.05 4.07 -12.41
CA GLN A 59 -6.24 5.28 -12.36
C GLN A 59 -6.39 6.03 -11.04
N GLY A 60 -5.27 6.56 -10.54
CA GLY A 60 -5.19 7.33 -9.30
C GLY A 60 -4.42 8.63 -9.51
N SER A 61 -4.75 9.63 -8.69
CA SER A 61 -4.09 10.94 -8.68
C SER A 61 -3.79 11.37 -7.25
N ALA A 62 -2.69 12.08 -7.04
CA ALA A 62 -2.34 12.69 -5.77
C ALA A 62 -1.72 14.08 -5.97
N LEU A 63 -1.91 14.94 -4.98
CA LEU A 63 -1.30 16.27 -4.89
C LEU A 63 -0.52 16.35 -3.58
N VAL A 64 0.78 16.58 -3.68
CA VAL A 64 1.68 16.72 -2.53
C VAL A 64 2.25 18.13 -2.52
N LEU A 65 2.21 18.78 -1.35
CA LEU A 65 2.81 20.08 -1.12
C LEU A 65 3.75 19.96 0.08
N VAL A 66 4.99 20.44 -0.07
CA VAL A 66 5.92 20.61 1.04
C VAL A 66 5.97 22.10 1.40
N TYR A 67 5.62 22.43 2.64
CA TYR A 67 5.70 23.79 3.16
C TYR A 67 7.12 24.14 3.56
N SER A 68 7.41 25.44 3.67
CA SER A 68 8.75 25.95 4.01
C SER A 68 9.22 25.58 5.41
N ASP A 69 8.33 25.11 6.29
CA ASP A 69 8.66 24.58 7.62
C ASP A 69 8.97 23.07 7.61
N GLY A 70 8.91 22.43 6.43
CA GLY A 70 9.16 21.00 6.25
C GLY A 70 7.93 20.10 6.47
N THR A 71 6.77 20.66 6.82
CA THR A 71 5.52 19.88 6.89
C THR A 71 4.96 19.59 5.50
N VAL A 72 4.17 18.53 5.37
CA VAL A 72 3.67 18.04 4.08
C VAL A 72 2.15 17.96 4.09
N SER A 73 1.50 18.57 3.10
CA SER A 73 0.06 18.37 2.81
C SER A 73 -0.08 17.34 1.70
N LEU A 74 -0.87 16.30 1.94
CA LEU A 74 -1.17 15.22 1.00
C LEU A 74 -2.67 15.21 0.67
N SER A 75 -3.01 15.19 -0.61
CA SER A 75 -4.36 14.87 -1.08
C SER A 75 -4.31 13.74 -2.11
N HIS A 76 -5.27 12.83 -2.08
CA HIS A 76 -5.39 11.75 -3.06
C HIS A 76 -6.85 11.49 -3.44
N GLY A 77 -7.08 10.72 -4.50
CA GLY A 77 -8.42 10.37 -4.99
C GLY A 77 -9.16 9.32 -4.14
N GLY A 78 -8.43 8.56 -3.32
CA GLY A 78 -9.01 7.56 -2.41
C GLY A 78 -9.89 8.16 -1.30
N ILE A 79 -10.93 7.42 -0.91
CA ILE A 79 -11.88 7.78 0.14
C ILE A 79 -11.66 6.89 1.36
N GLU A 80 -11.43 7.51 2.51
CA GLU A 80 -11.34 6.81 3.79
C GLU A 80 -12.73 6.39 4.29
N MET A 81 -12.88 5.11 4.62
CA MET A 81 -14.10 4.52 5.15
C MET A 81 -13.81 3.39 6.18
N GLY A 82 -12.61 3.40 6.79
CA GLY A 82 -12.18 2.47 7.85
C GLY A 82 -11.11 1.47 7.41
N GLN A 83 -10.72 1.47 6.13
CA GLN A 83 -9.69 0.61 5.56
C GLN A 83 -8.27 1.19 5.65
N GLU A 84 -8.14 2.40 6.21
CA GLU A 84 -6.88 3.10 6.45
C GLU A 84 -6.11 3.47 5.17
N VAL A 85 -6.85 3.89 4.12
CA VAL A 85 -6.22 4.32 2.87
C VAL A 85 -5.38 5.58 3.10
N ASN A 86 -5.83 6.51 3.94
CA ASN A 86 -5.11 7.75 4.22
C ASN A 86 -3.74 7.46 4.84
N THR A 87 -3.69 6.60 5.86
CA THR A 87 -2.46 6.19 6.54
C THR A 87 -1.51 5.47 5.58
N LYS A 88 -2.03 4.54 4.77
CA LYS A 88 -1.21 3.78 3.79
C LYS A 88 -0.56 4.69 2.75
N VAL A 89 -1.31 5.65 2.20
CA VAL A 89 -0.77 6.59 1.21
C VAL A 89 0.22 7.56 1.86
N ALA A 90 -0.05 8.04 3.08
CA ALA A 90 0.88 8.89 3.82
C ALA A 90 2.21 8.18 4.12
N LEU A 91 2.19 6.88 4.47
CA LEU A 91 3.40 6.08 4.66
C LEU A 91 4.26 6.00 3.39
N VAL A 92 3.62 5.93 2.22
CA VAL A 92 4.35 5.94 0.94
C VAL A 92 5.04 7.28 0.73
N VAL A 93 4.36 8.40 1.00
CA VAL A 93 4.96 9.74 0.89
C VAL A 93 6.08 9.94 1.91
N ALA A 94 5.88 9.49 3.16
CA ALA A 94 6.88 9.55 4.22
C ALA A 94 8.16 8.84 3.81
N ARG A 95 8.04 7.62 3.28
CA ARG A 95 9.18 6.83 2.81
C ARG A 95 9.85 7.47 1.60
N GLU A 96 9.08 8.00 0.65
CA GLU A 96 9.64 8.59 -0.56
C GLU A 96 10.40 9.89 -0.23
N LEU A 97 9.81 10.79 0.56
CA LEU A 97 10.45 12.06 0.96
C LEU A 97 11.44 11.93 2.12
N GLY A 98 11.49 10.77 2.80
CA GLY A 98 12.33 10.55 3.97
C GLY A 98 11.92 11.40 5.18
N VAL A 99 10.64 11.71 5.32
CA VAL A 99 10.08 12.46 6.45
C VAL A 99 9.33 11.51 7.39
N ARG A 100 9.12 11.95 8.63
CA ARG A 100 8.33 11.18 9.60
C ARG A 100 6.83 11.34 9.31
N LEU A 101 6.05 10.32 9.62
CA LEU A 101 4.60 10.30 9.34
C LEU A 101 3.87 11.47 10.01
N GLU A 102 4.31 11.89 11.21
CA GLU A 102 3.71 13.00 11.96
C GLU A 102 3.89 14.36 11.25
N GLY A 103 4.84 14.45 10.32
CA GLY A 103 5.04 15.63 9.47
C GLY A 103 4.09 15.70 8.28
N ILE A 104 3.22 14.71 8.08
CA ILE A 104 2.30 14.63 6.95
C ILE A 104 0.86 14.81 7.43
N ARG A 105 0.18 15.83 6.88
CA ARG A 105 -1.25 16.03 7.01
C ARG A 105 -1.95 15.51 5.75
N VAL A 106 -2.80 14.49 5.91
CA VAL A 106 -3.72 14.06 4.85
C VAL A 106 -4.95 14.97 4.88
N GLU A 107 -5.22 15.62 3.76
CA GLU A 107 -6.38 16.51 3.62
C GLU A 107 -7.65 15.74 3.28
N THR A 108 -8.79 16.34 3.60
CA THR A 108 -10.10 15.82 3.20
C THR A 108 -10.20 15.70 1.67
N SER A 109 -10.80 14.60 1.21
CA SER A 109 -11.05 14.36 -0.20
C SER A 109 -11.78 15.53 -0.85
N SER A 110 -11.25 16.03 -1.97
CA SER A 110 -11.78 17.22 -2.64
C SER A 110 -11.52 17.16 -4.14
N THR A 111 -12.58 17.25 -4.94
CA THR A 111 -12.50 17.26 -6.41
C THR A 111 -11.77 18.49 -6.97
N LYS A 112 -11.57 19.53 -6.16
CA LYS A 112 -10.74 20.70 -6.52
C LYS A 112 -9.25 20.39 -6.48
N ARG A 113 -8.82 19.39 -5.70
CA ARG A 113 -7.42 19.00 -5.50
C ARG A 113 -7.07 17.73 -6.29
N THR A 114 -8.02 16.81 -6.40
CA THR A 114 -7.88 15.55 -7.14
C THR A 114 -9.09 15.33 -8.05
N ALA A 115 -8.98 15.81 -9.29
CA ALA A 115 -10.05 15.70 -10.29
C ALA A 115 -10.14 14.28 -10.85
N ASN A 116 -11.33 13.90 -11.33
CA ASN A 116 -11.58 12.66 -12.08
C ASN A 116 -11.16 11.37 -11.35
N ALA A 117 -11.17 11.37 -10.01
CA ALA A 117 -10.86 10.19 -9.22
C ALA A 117 -11.87 9.06 -9.50
N SER A 118 -11.36 7.84 -9.64
CA SER A 118 -12.21 6.65 -9.71
C SER A 118 -12.76 6.30 -8.32
N PRO A 119 -13.89 5.57 -8.21
CA PRO A 119 -14.43 5.15 -6.92
C PRO A 119 -13.41 4.34 -6.11
N THR A 120 -13.44 4.48 -4.79
CA THR A 120 -12.65 3.59 -3.90
C THR A 120 -13.36 2.24 -3.80
N ALA A 121 -13.03 1.35 -4.72
CA ALA A 121 -13.59 0.01 -4.85
C ALA A 121 -12.55 -0.94 -5.49
N ALA A 122 -12.97 -2.17 -5.82
CA ALA A 122 -12.13 -3.21 -6.46
C ALA A 122 -10.80 -3.51 -5.71
N SER A 123 -10.74 -3.17 -4.42
CA SER A 123 -9.53 -3.28 -3.58
C SER A 123 -8.30 -2.54 -4.14
N THR A 124 -8.49 -1.54 -5.00
CA THR A 124 -7.38 -0.81 -5.66
C THR A 124 -7.02 0.51 -4.97
N GLY A 125 -7.81 0.93 -3.97
CA GLY A 125 -7.70 2.26 -3.34
C GLY A 125 -6.28 2.61 -2.89
N ALA A 126 -5.63 1.74 -2.13
CA ALA A 126 -4.25 1.98 -1.68
C ALA A 126 -3.24 1.84 -2.83
N ASP A 127 -3.43 0.88 -3.75
CA ASP A 127 -2.54 0.63 -4.87
C ASP A 127 -2.40 1.86 -5.77
N ILE A 128 -3.51 2.33 -6.34
CA ILE A 128 -3.47 3.40 -7.36
C ILE A 128 -3.13 4.76 -6.74
N ASN A 129 -3.66 5.06 -5.54
CA ASN A 129 -3.38 6.33 -4.87
C ASN A 129 -2.00 6.35 -4.23
N GLY A 130 -1.52 5.22 -3.71
CA GLY A 130 -0.15 5.09 -3.21
C GLY A 130 0.88 5.29 -4.32
N HIS A 131 0.65 4.69 -5.50
CA HIS A 131 1.52 4.90 -6.65
C HIS A 131 1.50 6.35 -7.15
N ALA A 132 0.32 6.98 -7.22
CA ALA A 132 0.20 8.39 -7.59
C ALA A 132 0.88 9.31 -6.57
N ALA A 133 0.75 9.05 -5.27
CA ALA A 133 1.41 9.83 -4.23
C ALA A 133 2.93 9.65 -4.23
N ARG A 134 3.41 8.43 -4.49
CA ARG A 134 4.84 8.16 -4.72
C ARG A 134 5.37 8.95 -5.90
N ASP A 135 4.61 9.03 -6.98
CA ASP A 135 4.99 9.80 -8.15
C ASP A 135 5.15 11.30 -7.83
N ALA A 136 4.17 11.90 -7.17
CA ALA A 136 4.25 13.29 -6.71
C ALA A 136 5.45 13.53 -5.78
N ALA A 137 5.61 12.68 -4.76
CA ALA A 137 6.70 12.79 -3.79
C ALA A 137 8.08 12.67 -4.44
N ARG A 138 8.25 11.75 -5.39
CA ARG A 138 9.48 11.56 -6.15
C ARG A 138 9.83 12.78 -7.00
N GLN A 139 8.87 13.39 -7.69
CA GLN A 139 9.10 14.64 -8.44
C GLN A 139 9.63 15.75 -7.52
N ILE A 140 9.07 15.91 -6.31
CA ILE A 140 9.54 16.88 -5.32
C ILE A 140 10.95 16.52 -4.85
N LYS A 141 11.21 15.25 -4.54
CA LYS A 141 12.52 14.75 -4.11
C LYS A 141 13.61 15.00 -5.16
N GLU A 142 13.30 14.77 -6.43
CA GLU A 142 14.20 15.03 -7.56
C GLU A 142 14.60 16.51 -7.65
N ARG A 143 13.69 17.43 -7.33
CA ARG A 143 13.98 18.87 -7.25
C ARG A 143 14.77 19.25 -6.00
N LEU A 144 14.53 18.56 -4.88
CA LEU A 144 15.22 18.80 -3.61
C LEU A 144 16.65 18.25 -3.58
N ALA A 145 16.95 17.15 -4.29
CA ALA A 145 18.25 16.49 -4.21
C ALA A 145 19.44 17.37 -4.64
N PRO A 146 19.36 18.17 -5.71
CA PRO A 146 20.42 19.14 -6.05
C PRO A 146 20.60 20.24 -5.00
N VAL A 147 19.50 20.76 -4.43
CA VAL A 147 19.52 21.77 -3.36
C VAL A 147 20.21 21.22 -2.12
N ALA A 148 19.89 19.97 -1.76
CA ALA A 148 20.51 19.29 -0.63
C ALA A 148 22.01 19.08 -0.84
N ALA A 149 22.42 18.65 -2.03
CA ALA A 149 23.82 18.47 -2.36
C ALA A 149 24.60 19.79 -2.27
N GLU A 150 24.05 20.89 -2.80
CA GLU A 150 24.67 22.22 -2.70
C GLU A 150 24.75 22.70 -1.24
N MET A 151 23.65 22.58 -0.49
CA MET A 151 23.54 22.99 0.90
C MET A 151 24.56 22.25 1.78
N LEU A 152 24.63 20.93 1.66
CA LEU A 152 25.60 20.10 2.37
C LEU A 152 27.03 20.45 1.95
N SER A 153 27.25 20.70 0.65
CA SER A 153 28.60 21.02 0.17
C SER A 153 29.13 22.33 0.73
N LYS A 154 28.27 23.35 0.80
CA LYS A 154 28.59 24.64 1.41
C LYS A 154 28.80 24.53 2.93
N LYS A 155 27.94 23.76 3.62
CA LYS A 155 27.99 23.62 5.08
C LYS A 155 29.26 22.89 5.56
N TRP A 156 29.73 21.91 4.79
CA TRP A 156 30.83 21.02 5.20
C TRP A 156 32.10 21.14 4.36
N GLY A 157 32.16 22.07 3.40
CA GLY A 157 33.34 22.29 2.56
C GLY A 157 33.76 21.09 1.70
N THR A 158 32.85 20.15 1.45
CA THR A 158 33.09 18.90 0.71
C THR A 158 32.11 18.79 -0.45
N SER A 159 32.54 18.36 -1.63
CA SER A 159 31.63 18.26 -2.78
C SER A 159 30.74 17.01 -2.67
N TYR A 160 29.42 17.20 -2.74
CA TYR A 160 28.41 16.14 -2.79
C TYR A 160 27.63 16.16 -4.11
N ASN A 161 27.18 14.98 -4.55
CA ASN A 161 26.34 14.80 -5.74
C ASN A 161 24.90 14.48 -5.32
N ALA A 162 23.90 15.01 -6.06
CA ALA A 162 22.48 14.75 -5.85
C ALA A 162 22.13 13.25 -5.76
N ASN A 163 22.77 12.39 -6.56
CA ASN A 163 22.55 10.93 -6.54
C ASN A 163 23.06 10.26 -5.26
N GLY A 164 23.94 10.92 -4.52
CA GLY A 164 24.45 10.45 -3.24
C GLY A 164 23.63 10.93 -2.03
N ILE A 165 22.58 11.71 -2.25
CA ILE A 165 21.76 12.27 -1.18
C ILE A 165 20.73 11.26 -0.70
N VAL A 166 20.69 11.07 0.61
CA VAL A 166 19.75 10.22 1.32
C VAL A 166 18.79 11.10 2.12
N PHE A 167 17.52 10.75 2.07
CA PHE A 167 16.45 11.36 2.84
C PHE A 167 15.90 10.28 3.77
N GLU A 168 15.99 10.47 5.08
CA GLU A 168 15.57 9.46 6.06
C GLU A 168 15.27 10.12 7.41
N GLU A 169 14.20 9.68 8.08
CA GLU A 169 13.81 10.11 9.44
C GLU A 169 13.80 11.64 9.66
N GLY A 170 13.34 12.39 8.65
CA GLY A 170 13.27 13.86 8.69
C GLY A 170 14.62 14.55 8.53
N LYS A 171 15.64 13.84 8.06
CA LYS A 171 17.00 14.35 7.84
C LYS A 171 17.46 14.07 6.42
N VAL A 172 18.42 14.88 5.98
CA VAL A 172 19.03 14.78 4.65
C VAL A 172 20.54 14.80 4.79
N PHE A 173 21.22 13.82 4.19
CA PHE A 173 22.66 13.61 4.33
C PHE A 173 23.25 12.96 3.08
N SER A 174 24.58 12.93 2.97
CA SER A 174 25.28 12.15 1.95
C SER A 174 25.41 10.69 2.40
N LYS A 175 25.21 9.74 1.49
CA LYS A 175 25.36 8.29 1.75
C LYS A 175 26.68 7.92 2.42
N ASN A 176 27.75 8.66 2.12
CA ASN A 176 29.09 8.40 2.66
C ASN A 176 29.34 9.07 4.02
N ASN A 177 28.48 10.00 4.43
CA ASN A 177 28.63 10.82 5.65
C ASN A 177 27.27 11.02 6.34
N PRO A 178 26.65 9.95 6.88
CA PRO A 178 25.34 10.03 7.53
C PRO A 178 25.31 10.94 8.77
N GLU A 179 26.46 11.14 9.42
CA GLU A 179 26.64 12.06 10.55
C GLU A 179 26.52 13.53 10.15
N MET A 180 26.79 13.87 8.88
CA MET A 180 26.75 15.23 8.35
C MET A 180 25.35 15.58 7.81
N ALA A 181 24.34 15.38 8.66
CA ALA A 181 22.94 15.57 8.29
C ALA A 181 22.42 16.98 8.54
N VAL A 182 21.42 17.40 7.76
CA VAL A 182 20.60 18.58 8.01
C VAL A 182 19.13 18.18 8.16
N PRO A 183 18.35 18.88 9.01
CA PRO A 183 16.90 18.67 9.07
C PRO A 183 16.23 18.90 7.71
N PHE A 184 15.24 18.09 7.37
CA PHE A 184 14.44 18.26 6.15
C PHE A 184 13.77 19.64 6.08
N ALA A 185 13.36 20.20 7.23
CA ALA A 185 12.80 21.54 7.32
C ALA A 185 13.79 22.63 6.87
N GLU A 186 15.08 22.52 7.21
CA GLU A 186 16.10 23.47 6.74
C GLU A 186 16.25 23.38 5.22
N LEU A 187 16.22 22.16 4.66
CA LEU A 187 16.27 21.95 3.22
C LEU A 187 15.03 22.52 2.51
N ALA A 188 13.83 22.30 3.06
CA ALA A 188 12.59 22.85 2.49
C ALA A 188 12.62 24.38 2.46
N HIS A 189 13.08 25.01 3.55
CA HIS A 189 13.27 26.45 3.61
C HIS A 189 14.31 26.94 2.59
N GLN A 190 15.45 26.25 2.48
CA GLN A 190 16.48 26.59 1.50
C GLN A 190 15.98 26.48 0.07
N ALA A 191 15.21 25.45 -0.26
CA ALA A 191 14.60 25.26 -1.58
C ALA A 191 13.61 26.38 -1.91
N TYR A 192 12.81 26.81 -0.93
CA TYR A 192 11.94 27.98 -1.06
C TYR A 192 12.73 29.26 -1.41
N MET A 193 13.83 29.53 -0.68
CA MET A 193 14.69 30.68 -0.94
C MET A 193 15.36 30.63 -2.32
N GLN A 194 15.60 29.43 -2.85
CA GLN A 194 16.12 29.20 -4.19
C GLN A 194 15.03 29.21 -5.28
N ARG A 195 13.76 29.42 -4.92
CA ARG A 195 12.59 29.41 -5.83
C ARG A 195 12.38 28.06 -6.51
N VAL A 196 12.65 26.97 -5.80
CA VAL A 196 12.37 25.61 -6.24
C VAL A 196 10.92 25.26 -5.92
N ASP A 197 10.19 24.71 -6.90
CA ASP A 197 8.80 24.30 -6.74
C ASP A 197 8.67 23.05 -5.86
N LEU A 198 8.00 23.22 -4.72
CA LEU A 198 7.74 22.20 -3.70
C LEU A 198 6.32 21.61 -3.76
N CYS A 199 5.65 21.78 -4.90
CA CYS A 199 4.34 21.20 -5.20
C CYS A 199 4.46 20.21 -6.36
N ALA A 200 3.76 19.08 -6.28
CA ALA A 200 3.66 18.16 -7.40
C ALA A 200 2.32 17.44 -7.46
N HIS A 201 1.80 17.31 -8.67
CA HIS A 201 0.73 16.39 -9.00
C HIS A 201 1.34 15.08 -9.51
N GLY A 202 0.90 13.96 -8.93
CA GLY A 202 1.28 12.62 -9.33
C GLY A 202 0.10 11.85 -9.88
N PHE A 203 0.38 10.98 -10.84
CA PHE A 203 -0.63 10.18 -11.52
C PHE A 203 -0.16 8.75 -11.71
N TYR A 204 -1.09 7.80 -11.67
CA TYR A 204 -0.81 6.40 -11.94
C TYR A 204 -1.97 5.77 -12.68
N ALA A 205 -1.65 4.99 -13.72
CA ALA A 205 -2.58 4.10 -14.40
C ALA A 205 -2.01 2.68 -14.35
N THR A 206 -2.83 1.71 -13.93
CA THR A 206 -2.38 0.32 -13.77
C THR A 206 -2.03 -0.28 -15.15
N PRO A 207 -0.79 -0.75 -15.36
CA PRO A 207 -0.37 -1.27 -16.65
C PRO A 207 -0.93 -2.68 -16.91
N GLY A 208 -1.15 -2.99 -18.19
CA GLY A 208 -1.46 -4.34 -18.66
C GLY A 208 -2.89 -4.83 -18.38
N VAL A 209 -3.76 -4.02 -17.80
CA VAL A 209 -5.17 -4.35 -17.53
C VAL A 209 -6.01 -4.07 -18.78
N HIS A 210 -6.63 -5.10 -19.33
CA HIS A 210 -7.57 -5.00 -20.45
C HIS A 210 -8.51 -6.22 -20.47
N PHE A 211 -9.76 -6.04 -20.87
CA PHE A 211 -10.68 -7.16 -21.02
C PHE A 211 -11.70 -6.88 -22.11
N ASP A 212 -11.71 -7.72 -23.14
CA ASP A 212 -12.75 -7.74 -24.15
C ASP A 212 -13.94 -8.56 -23.62
N ARG A 213 -15.00 -7.83 -23.25
CA ARG A 213 -16.23 -8.43 -22.70
C ARG A 213 -17.00 -9.24 -23.74
N ALA A 214 -16.94 -8.88 -25.02
CA ALA A 214 -17.64 -9.59 -26.07
C ALA A 214 -16.95 -10.91 -26.40
N ALA A 215 -15.61 -10.90 -26.47
CA ALA A 215 -14.82 -12.12 -26.71
C ALA A 215 -14.60 -12.97 -25.45
N GLY A 216 -14.82 -12.42 -24.25
CA GLY A 216 -14.52 -13.08 -22.98
C GLY A 216 -13.02 -13.30 -22.76
N LYS A 217 -12.16 -12.46 -23.34
CA LYS A 217 -10.70 -12.63 -23.37
C LYS A 217 -9.98 -11.38 -22.89
N GLY A 218 -8.81 -11.58 -22.28
CA GLY A 218 -7.90 -10.50 -21.89
C GLY A 218 -7.26 -10.75 -20.53
N ASN A 219 -6.67 -9.70 -19.98
CA ASN A 219 -6.09 -9.67 -18.65
C ASN A 219 -6.82 -8.64 -17.76
N PRO A 220 -7.97 -9.00 -17.14
CA PRO A 220 -8.78 -8.06 -16.38
C PRO A 220 -8.17 -7.65 -15.03
N PHE A 221 -7.16 -8.37 -14.56
CA PHE A 221 -6.58 -8.19 -13.22
C PHE A 221 -5.06 -8.00 -13.31
N HIS A 222 -4.52 -7.06 -12.53
CA HIS A 222 -3.08 -6.81 -12.50
C HIS A 222 -2.33 -7.94 -11.78
N TYR A 223 -2.94 -8.46 -10.71
CA TYR A 223 -2.45 -9.62 -9.96
C TYR A 223 -3.59 -10.32 -9.23
N TYR A 224 -3.28 -11.42 -8.54
CA TYR A 224 -4.23 -12.17 -7.72
C TYR A 224 -3.74 -12.23 -6.27
N VAL A 225 -4.66 -12.03 -5.33
CA VAL A 225 -4.46 -12.28 -3.91
C VAL A 225 -4.93 -13.69 -3.59
N PHE A 226 -4.12 -14.42 -2.83
CA PHE A 226 -4.41 -15.78 -2.38
C PHE A 226 -4.63 -15.79 -0.87
N GLY A 227 -5.57 -16.61 -0.41
CA GLY A 227 -5.83 -16.84 1.01
C GLY A 227 -6.52 -18.19 1.21
N CYS A 228 -6.50 -18.69 2.44
CA CYS A 228 -7.26 -19.89 2.80
C CYS A 228 -7.76 -19.76 4.23
N CYS A 229 -8.94 -20.30 4.49
CA CYS A 229 -9.52 -20.36 5.82
C CYS A 229 -9.82 -21.82 6.16
N LEU A 230 -9.48 -22.23 7.39
CA LEU A 230 -10.01 -23.44 8.02
C LEU A 230 -11.02 -23.00 9.07
N ALA A 231 -12.20 -23.62 9.02
CA ALA A 231 -13.23 -23.44 10.05
C ALA A 231 -13.67 -24.81 10.58
N VAL A 232 -13.98 -24.85 11.86
CA VAL A 232 -14.66 -25.98 12.50
C VAL A 232 -16.02 -25.47 12.91
N ALA A 233 -17.08 -26.15 12.50
CA ALA A 233 -18.43 -25.84 12.94
C ALA A 233 -18.96 -27.00 13.79
N GLU A 234 -19.79 -26.68 14.77
CA GLU A 234 -20.60 -27.64 15.51
C GLU A 234 -22.08 -27.36 15.22
N VAL A 235 -22.84 -28.42 14.97
CA VAL A 235 -24.25 -28.37 14.60
C VAL A 235 -25.03 -29.28 15.54
N ASP A 236 -26.10 -28.75 16.12
CA ASP A 236 -27.15 -29.52 16.75
C ASP A 236 -28.04 -30.13 15.66
N VAL A 237 -28.08 -31.45 15.58
CA VAL A 237 -28.80 -32.16 14.51
C VAL A 237 -30.31 -32.21 14.73
N LEU A 238 -30.79 -31.91 15.95
CA LEU A 238 -32.21 -31.87 16.27
C LEU A 238 -32.80 -30.51 15.90
N THR A 239 -32.05 -29.42 16.11
CA THR A 239 -32.56 -28.04 15.94
C THR A 239 -31.98 -27.30 14.74
N GLY A 240 -30.83 -27.74 14.21
CA GLY A 240 -30.07 -27.03 13.17
C GLY A 240 -29.27 -25.83 13.68
N ALA A 241 -29.32 -25.54 14.98
CA ALA A 241 -28.49 -24.50 15.59
C ALA A 241 -27.00 -24.83 15.42
N ASN A 242 -26.16 -23.82 15.18
CA ASN A 242 -24.74 -24.02 14.92
C ASN A 242 -23.86 -22.89 15.47
N ARG A 243 -22.58 -23.19 15.62
CA ARG A 243 -21.51 -22.24 15.95
C ARG A 243 -20.21 -22.57 15.21
N LEU A 244 -19.40 -21.54 14.97
CA LEU A 244 -18.01 -21.61 14.52
C LEU A 244 -17.05 -21.61 15.71
#